data_AF-A0A815LES3-F1
#
_entry.id   AF-A0A815LES3-F1
#
_cell.length_a   1.000
_cell.length_b   1.000
_cell.length_c   1.000
_cell.angle_alpha   90.00
_cell.angle_beta   90.00
_cell.angle_gamma   90.00
#
_symmetry.space_group_name_H-M   'P 1'
#
loop_
_entity.id
_entity.type
_entity.pdbx_description
1 polymer ?
#
loop_
_entity_poly.entity_id
_entity_poly.type
_entity_poly.pdbx_seq_one_letter_code
_entity_poly.pdbx_strand_id
1 'polypeptide(L)'
;MRIRAVLVLTFALFFAISALIFHFLAMFSKRWVVAVPRKPRGPNDQIHYYGLWTRCQYSNTSFVIPDISSQPNIENFVCRPNTYLRYDSSNQDITKKCYESRHQCSSIIGVHLDCRCEYLSITQIQQCCTILAAICLLIAIFVFYLKIIASPQNAIAARILIFTPMILLSLALVLMFTTIILLGAYLRRNEYEDYDIKLPKEILHRLPMQPESFNLYRLKTFLRTQEDPSLRRQAISVFKSIHKERFYARIDWSAGAEIIAIILTFITHILSVFLALKQVQ
;
A
#
# COMPACT_ATOMS: atom_id res chain seq x y z
N MET A 1 28.27 -34.84 -10.05
CA MET A 1 28.07 -33.39 -9.79
C MET A 1 26.82 -32.81 -10.46
N ARG A 2 26.48 -33.15 -11.72
CA ARG A 2 25.31 -32.60 -12.45
C ARG A 2 23.96 -32.74 -11.73
N ILE A 3 23.66 -33.91 -11.14
CA ILE A 3 22.37 -34.16 -10.46
C ILE A 3 22.13 -33.19 -9.29
N ARG A 4 23.17 -32.87 -8.51
CA ARG A 4 23.06 -31.93 -7.38
C ARG A 4 22.80 -30.49 -7.84
N ALA A 5 23.42 -30.06 -8.95
CA ALA A 5 23.21 -28.72 -9.50
C ALA A 5 21.80 -28.53 -10.09
N VAL A 6 21.29 -29.55 -10.81
CA VAL A 6 19.93 -29.55 -11.34
C VAL A 6 18.92 -29.49 -10.20
N LEU A 7 19.09 -30.29 -9.15
CA LEU A 7 18.22 -30.28 -7.98
C LEU A 7 18.16 -28.90 -7.31
N VAL A 8 19.31 -28.25 -7.09
CA VAL A 8 19.37 -26.90 -6.48
C VAL A 8 18.72 -25.85 -7.40
N LEU A 9 18.90 -25.94 -8.73
CA LEU A 9 18.22 -25.07 -9.69
C LEU A 9 16.70 -25.27 -9.68
N THR A 10 16.22 -26.51 -9.60
CA THR A 10 14.79 -26.82 -9.50
C THR A 10 14.18 -26.27 -8.22
N PHE A 11 14.88 -26.39 -7.08
CA PHE A 11 14.44 -25.77 -5.82
C PHE A 11 14.45 -24.25 -5.89
N ALA A 12 15.50 -23.63 -6.44
CA ALA A 12 15.57 -22.18 -6.61
C ALA A 12 14.42 -21.67 -7.48
N LEU A 13 14.10 -22.38 -8.58
CA LEU A 13 12.98 -22.07 -9.47
C LEU A 13 11.64 -22.21 -8.73
N PHE A 14 11.45 -23.29 -7.97
CA PHE A 14 10.24 -23.49 -7.16
C PHE A 14 10.02 -22.32 -6.20
N PHE A 15 11.04 -21.95 -5.42
CA PHE A 15 10.95 -20.83 -4.49
C PHE A 15 10.73 -19.49 -5.19
N ALA A 16 11.32 -19.27 -6.37
CA ALA A 16 11.11 -18.06 -7.15
C ALA A 16 9.66 -17.95 -7.64
N ILE A 17 9.09 -19.05 -8.14
CA ILE A 17 7.68 -19.11 -8.57
C ILE A 17 6.75 -18.88 -7.37
N SER A 18 7.01 -19.53 -6.23
CA SER A 18 6.23 -19.30 -5.01
C SER A 18 6.32 -17.84 -4.56
N ALA A 19 7.51 -17.23 -4.58
CA ALA A 19 7.70 -15.82 -4.27
C ALA A 19 6.86 -14.91 -5.17
N LEU A 20 6.86 -15.16 -6.49
CA LEU A 20 6.04 -14.42 -7.46
C LEU A 20 4.54 -14.56 -7.16
N ILE A 21 4.07 -15.76 -6.83
CA ILE A 21 2.66 -16.00 -6.47
C ILE A 21 2.29 -15.19 -5.24
N PHE A 22 3.08 -15.26 -4.17
CA PHE A 22 2.82 -14.50 -2.94
C PHE A 22 2.89 -12.99 -3.17
N HIS A 23 3.82 -12.53 -4.00
CA HIS A 23 3.94 -11.13 -4.38
C HIS A 23 2.70 -10.64 -5.17
N PHE A 24 2.19 -11.42 -6.12
CA PHE A 24 0.94 -11.08 -6.83
C PHE A 24 -0.28 -11.12 -5.91
N LEU A 25 -0.36 -12.11 -5.00
CA LEU A 25 -1.42 -12.16 -4.00
C LEU A 25 -1.41 -10.91 -3.11
N ALA A 26 -0.23 -10.45 -2.70
CA ALA A 26 -0.08 -9.19 -1.99
C ALA A 26 -0.52 -8.02 -2.88
N MET A 27 0.06 -7.87 -4.06
CA MET A 27 -0.17 -6.77 -5.01
C MET A 27 -1.65 -6.52 -5.32
N PHE A 28 -2.41 -7.58 -5.60
CA PHE A 28 -3.83 -7.48 -5.99
C PHE A 28 -4.79 -7.51 -4.81
N SER A 29 -4.30 -7.74 -3.60
CA SER A 29 -5.16 -7.76 -2.43
C SER A 29 -5.66 -6.36 -2.04
N LYS A 30 -6.89 -6.36 -1.56
CA LYS A 30 -7.61 -5.20 -1.01
C LYS A 30 -7.27 -4.94 0.46
N ARG A 31 -6.45 -5.82 1.07
CA ARG A 31 -6.23 -5.93 2.51
C ARG A 31 -4.75 -5.79 2.87
N TRP A 32 -4.16 -4.65 2.53
CA TRP A 32 -2.83 -4.30 3.05
C TRP A 32 -2.94 -3.69 4.45
N VAL A 33 -3.96 -2.88 4.65
CA VAL A 33 -4.26 -2.16 5.88
C VAL A 33 -5.73 -2.30 6.21
N VAL A 34 -6.04 -2.55 7.49
CA VAL A 34 -7.40 -2.38 8.03
C VAL A 34 -7.41 -1.22 9.02
N ALA A 35 -8.31 -0.26 8.84
CA ALA A 35 -8.63 0.74 9.84
C ALA A 35 -9.95 0.38 10.52
N VAL A 36 -9.90 0.17 11.83
CA VAL A 36 -11.04 -0.22 12.67
C VAL A 36 -11.31 0.88 13.70
N PRO A 37 -12.56 1.34 13.88
CA PRO A 37 -12.88 2.35 14.89
C PRO A 37 -12.57 1.84 16.30
N ARG A 38 -11.84 2.62 17.12
CA ARG A 38 -11.45 2.18 18.48
C ARG A 38 -12.61 2.00 19.46
N LYS A 39 -13.70 2.73 19.24
CA LYS A 39 -14.92 2.64 20.06
C LYS A 39 -16.12 2.66 19.10
N PRO A 40 -16.64 1.51 18.70
CA PRO A 40 -17.86 1.49 17.91
C PRO A 40 -18.99 2.09 18.75
N ARG A 41 -19.68 3.11 18.21
CA ARG A 41 -20.80 3.83 18.79
C ARG A 41 -22.14 3.46 18.17
N GLY A 42 -22.20 2.58 17.17
CA GLY A 42 -23.46 2.09 16.64
C GLY A 42 -23.37 1.35 15.30
N PRO A 43 -24.52 1.04 14.67
CA PRO A 43 -24.61 0.29 13.41
C PRO A 43 -24.06 1.03 12.18
N ASN A 44 -23.59 2.27 12.35
CA ASN A 44 -23.02 3.10 11.28
C ASN A 44 -21.49 3.13 11.29
N ASP A 45 -20.84 2.41 12.22
CA ASP A 45 -19.40 2.29 12.20
C ASP A 45 -18.97 1.42 11.00
N GLN A 46 -17.94 1.89 10.29
CA GLN A 46 -17.45 1.24 9.08
C GLN A 46 -16.02 0.77 9.30
N ILE A 47 -15.72 -0.42 8.81
CA ILE A 47 -14.35 -0.93 8.75
C ILE A 47 -13.81 -0.62 7.36
N HIS A 48 -12.66 0.05 7.31
CA HIS A 48 -12.03 0.44 6.06
C HIS A 48 -10.84 -0.48 5.78
N TYR A 49 -10.81 -1.04 4.58
CA TYR A 49 -9.70 -1.84 4.07
C TYR A 49 -9.04 -1.06 2.95
N TYR A 50 -7.72 -0.90 3.03
CA TYR A 50 -6.94 -0.24 1.99
C TYR A 50 -5.97 -1.24 1.38
N GLY A 51 -6.00 -1.36 0.06
CA GLY A 51 -5.00 -2.03 -0.75
C GLY A 51 -4.26 -1.03 -1.64
N LEU A 52 -3.33 -1.55 -2.45
CA LEU A 52 -2.56 -0.73 -3.40
C LEU A 52 -3.46 -0.03 -4.43
N TRP A 53 -4.42 -0.77 -4.98
CA TRP A 53 -5.25 -0.32 -6.10
C TRP A 53 -6.64 0.13 -5.67
N THR A 54 -7.18 -0.50 -4.64
CA THR A 54 -8.57 -0.31 -4.22
C THR A 54 -8.66 -0.11 -2.72
N ARG A 55 -9.68 0.62 -2.31
CA ARG A 55 -10.10 0.76 -0.92
C ARG A 55 -11.53 0.26 -0.80
N CYS A 56 -11.83 -0.48 0.25
CA CYS A 56 -13.14 -1.05 0.49
C CYS A 56 -13.66 -0.64 1.84
N GLN A 57 -14.95 -0.31 1.89
CA GLN A 57 -15.66 -0.03 3.12
C GLN A 57 -16.60 -1.20 3.39
N TYR A 58 -16.54 -1.70 4.62
CA TYR A 58 -17.47 -2.69 5.12
C TYR A 58 -18.45 -1.98 6.05
N SER A 59 -19.72 -1.94 5.65
CA SER A 59 -20.81 -1.40 6.45
C SER A 59 -21.56 -2.56 7.08
N ASN A 60 -21.37 -2.79 8.38
CA ASN A 60 -22.12 -3.83 9.08
C ASN A 60 -23.29 -3.18 9.81
N THR A 61 -24.52 -3.48 9.39
CA THR A 61 -25.74 -3.13 10.14
C THR A 61 -25.84 -3.87 11.48
N SER A 62 -24.95 -4.82 11.76
CA SER A 62 -24.83 -5.50 13.05
C SER A 62 -23.36 -5.70 13.43
N PHE A 63 -22.86 -4.87 14.34
CA PHE A 63 -21.46 -4.89 14.78
C PHE A 63 -21.17 -6.13 15.66
N VAL A 64 -20.86 -7.27 15.04
CA VAL A 64 -20.15 -8.36 15.71
C VAL A 64 -18.68 -8.18 15.35
N ILE A 65 -17.84 -7.95 16.37
CA ILE A 65 -16.38 -7.97 16.22
C ILE A 65 -16.05 -9.32 15.55
N PRO A 66 -15.47 -9.35 14.34
CA PRO A 66 -15.11 -10.61 13.76
C PRO A 66 -13.96 -11.17 14.61
N ASP A 67 -14.28 -12.19 15.41
CA ASP A 67 -13.28 -13.17 15.81
C ASP A 67 -12.55 -13.65 14.55
N ILE A 68 -11.30 -14.04 14.70
CA ILE A 68 -10.37 -14.41 13.61
C ILE A 68 -10.94 -15.51 12.68
N SER A 69 -12.06 -16.17 13.07
CA SER A 69 -12.79 -17.20 12.35
C SER A 69 -13.99 -16.74 11.51
N SER A 70 -14.52 -15.51 11.67
CA SER A 70 -15.69 -15.07 10.89
C SER A 70 -15.28 -14.19 9.71
N GLN A 71 -15.16 -14.82 8.53
CA GLN A 71 -15.06 -14.07 7.28
C GLN A 71 -16.33 -13.23 7.10
N PRO A 72 -16.24 -11.89 7.00
CA PRO A 72 -17.40 -11.07 6.69
C PRO A 72 -17.95 -11.47 5.31
N ASN A 73 -19.28 -11.67 5.21
CA ASN A 73 -19.98 -11.93 3.96
C ASN A 73 -19.53 -10.93 2.89
N ILE A 74 -19.08 -11.46 1.74
CA ILE A 74 -18.45 -10.73 0.63
C ILE A 74 -19.40 -9.66 0.04
N GLU A 75 -20.70 -9.82 0.23
CA GLU A 75 -21.76 -8.97 -0.33
C GLU A 75 -21.84 -7.55 0.28
N ASN A 76 -21.23 -7.29 1.44
CA ASN A 76 -21.31 -5.98 2.13
C ASN A 76 -20.07 -5.08 1.94
N PHE A 77 -19.19 -5.40 0.98
CA PHE A 77 -18.00 -4.59 0.68
C PHE A 77 -18.26 -3.61 -0.47
N VAL A 78 -18.29 -2.31 -0.16
CA VAL A 78 -18.27 -1.26 -1.19
C VAL A 78 -16.81 -0.92 -1.51
N CYS A 79 -16.29 -1.45 -2.61
CA CYS A 79 -14.93 -1.20 -3.07
C CYS A 79 -14.89 -0.08 -4.13
N ARG A 80 -13.90 0.80 -4.01
CA ARG A 80 -13.64 1.92 -4.92
C ARG A 80 -12.15 1.96 -5.26
N PRO A 81 -11.73 2.60 -6.36
CA PRO A 81 -10.32 2.90 -6.59
C PRO A 81 -9.72 3.63 -5.37
N ASN A 82 -8.45 3.34 -5.06
CA ASN A 82 -7.71 3.98 -3.97
C ASN A 82 -7.22 5.39 -4.35
N THR A 83 -8.11 6.18 -4.94
CA THR A 83 -7.87 7.53 -5.41
C THR A 83 -8.51 8.55 -4.49
N TYR A 84 -7.91 9.73 -4.46
CA TYR A 84 -8.28 10.84 -3.61
C TYR A 84 -8.51 12.07 -4.48
N LEU A 85 -9.44 12.92 -4.04
CA LEU A 85 -9.74 14.16 -4.73
C LEU A 85 -8.52 15.10 -4.64
N ARG A 86 -8.09 15.60 -5.79
CA ARG A 86 -7.06 16.60 -6.01
C ARG A 86 -7.67 17.76 -6.76
N TYR A 87 -7.34 18.97 -6.33
CA TYR A 87 -7.82 20.21 -6.91
C TYR A 87 -6.83 21.31 -6.56
N ASP A 88 -6.84 22.40 -7.33
CA ASP A 88 -6.00 23.55 -7.05
C ASP A 88 -6.53 24.30 -5.82
N SER A 89 -5.77 24.22 -4.74
CA SER A 89 -6.09 24.86 -3.46
C SER A 89 -6.03 26.38 -3.48
N SER A 90 -5.44 26.97 -4.53
CA SER A 90 -5.31 28.43 -4.63
C SER A 90 -6.62 29.12 -5.04
N ASN A 91 -7.59 28.36 -5.56
CA ASN A 91 -8.86 28.89 -6.04
C ASN A 91 -10.04 28.40 -5.18
N GLN A 92 -10.50 29.27 -4.26
CA GLN A 92 -11.56 28.96 -3.31
C GLN A 92 -12.89 28.52 -3.95
N ASP A 93 -13.22 29.03 -5.13
CA ASP A 93 -14.45 28.64 -5.84
C ASP A 93 -14.35 27.23 -6.41
N ILE A 94 -13.18 26.84 -6.91
CA ILE A 94 -12.88 25.48 -7.36
C ILE A 94 -12.87 24.53 -6.17
N THR A 95 -12.19 24.91 -5.08
CA THR A 95 -12.16 24.17 -3.82
C THR A 95 -13.56 23.80 -3.33
N LYS A 96 -14.45 24.78 -3.25
CA LYS A 96 -15.81 24.57 -2.75
C LYS A 96 -16.59 23.59 -3.65
N LYS A 97 -16.51 23.79 -4.96
CA LYS A 97 -17.16 22.91 -5.97
C LYS A 97 -16.63 21.48 -5.90
N CYS A 98 -15.31 21.31 -5.87
CA CYS A 98 -14.68 19.99 -5.81
C CYS A 98 -15.01 19.27 -4.49
N TYR A 99 -15.04 19.99 -3.37
CA TYR A 99 -15.39 19.41 -2.07
C TYR A 99 -16.83 18.91 -2.03
N GLU A 100 -17.78 19.62 -2.64
CA GLU A 100 -19.18 19.17 -2.76
C GLU A 100 -19.29 17.92 -3.65
N SER A 101 -18.43 17.79 -4.65
CA SER A 101 -18.30 16.63 -5.53
C SER A 101 -17.42 15.49 -4.97
N ARG A 102 -16.93 15.55 -3.73
CA ARG A 102 -15.96 14.56 -3.18
C ARG A 102 -16.40 13.10 -3.25
N HIS A 103 -17.70 12.84 -3.24
CA HIS A 103 -18.26 11.50 -3.35
C HIS A 103 -18.10 10.91 -4.77
N GLN A 104 -17.81 11.74 -5.78
CA GLN A 104 -17.67 11.35 -7.18
C GLN A 104 -16.32 10.71 -7.51
N CYS A 105 -15.31 10.77 -6.62
CA CYS A 105 -14.09 9.96 -6.81
C CYS A 105 -14.32 8.44 -6.72
N SER A 106 -15.56 8.01 -6.49
CA SER A 106 -15.98 6.61 -6.67
C SER A 106 -16.45 6.24 -8.07
N SER A 107 -16.77 7.20 -8.94
CA SER A 107 -17.25 6.95 -10.30
C SER A 107 -16.26 7.49 -11.33
N ILE A 108 -15.94 6.66 -12.32
CA ILE A 108 -15.04 7.00 -13.46
C ILE A 108 -15.64 8.12 -14.34
N ILE A 109 -16.94 8.39 -14.19
CA ILE A 109 -17.71 9.30 -15.03
C ILE A 109 -18.12 10.51 -14.18
N GLY A 110 -17.67 11.69 -14.57
CA GLY A 110 -18.19 12.97 -14.05
C GLY A 110 -17.26 13.70 -13.09
N VAL A 111 -15.97 13.84 -13.42
CA VAL A 111 -15.12 14.80 -12.71
C VAL A 111 -15.15 16.13 -13.47
N HIS A 112 -15.61 17.20 -12.82
CA HIS A 112 -15.47 18.57 -13.34
C HIS A 112 -14.01 18.81 -13.77
N LEU A 113 -13.78 19.56 -14.85
CA LEU A 113 -12.45 19.82 -15.44
C LEU A 113 -11.38 20.28 -14.41
N ASP A 114 -11.82 20.91 -13.32
CA ASP A 114 -10.97 21.49 -12.27
C ASP A 114 -10.73 20.58 -11.04
N CYS A 115 -11.41 19.43 -10.99
CA CYS A 115 -11.21 18.42 -9.96
C CYS A 115 -10.57 17.18 -10.62
N ARG A 116 -9.72 16.44 -9.90
CA ARG A 116 -9.13 15.19 -10.38
C ARG A 116 -9.13 14.17 -9.27
N CYS A 117 -9.30 12.90 -9.62
CA CYS A 117 -9.20 11.81 -8.65
C CYS A 117 -7.91 11.05 -8.95
N GLU A 118 -6.93 11.20 -8.07
CA GLU A 118 -5.57 10.69 -8.29
C GLU A 118 -5.12 9.83 -7.10
N TYR A 119 -4.24 8.87 -7.37
CA TYR A 119 -3.56 8.15 -6.30
C TYR A 119 -2.65 9.10 -5.51
N LEU A 120 -2.47 8.85 -4.22
CA LEU A 120 -1.45 9.54 -3.46
C LEU A 120 -0.08 9.23 -4.04
N SER A 121 0.83 10.21 -4.07
CA SER A 121 2.19 10.01 -4.59
C SER A 121 2.90 8.84 -3.90
N ILE A 122 2.65 8.62 -2.61
CA ILE A 122 3.23 7.48 -1.89
C ILE A 122 2.69 6.13 -2.41
N THR A 123 1.39 6.06 -2.71
CA THR A 123 0.74 4.88 -3.27
C THR A 123 1.17 4.64 -4.71
N GLN A 124 1.37 5.70 -5.50
CA GLN A 124 1.93 5.60 -6.86
C GLN A 124 3.35 5.01 -6.85
N ILE A 125 4.21 5.48 -5.94
CA ILE A 125 5.57 4.93 -5.78
C ILE A 125 5.49 3.47 -5.36
N GLN A 126 4.63 3.12 -4.40
CA GLN A 126 4.42 1.72 -4.00
C GLN A 126 3.96 0.84 -5.16
N GLN A 127 2.96 1.29 -5.93
CA GLN A 127 2.49 0.59 -7.12
C GLN A 127 3.63 0.38 -8.12
N CYS A 128 4.41 1.41 -8.41
CA CYS A 128 5.58 1.34 -9.29
C CYS A 128 6.61 0.30 -8.79
N CYS A 129 6.97 0.35 -7.50
CA CYS A 129 7.91 -0.60 -6.90
C CYS A 129 7.40 -2.05 -7.01
N THR A 130 6.12 -2.30 -6.71
CA THR A 130 5.54 -3.65 -6.82
C THR A 130 5.52 -4.16 -8.27
N ILE A 131 5.14 -3.33 -9.25
CA ILE A 131 5.15 -3.74 -10.66
C ILE A 131 6.57 -4.07 -11.12
N LEU A 132 7.55 -3.21 -10.79
CA LEU A 132 8.94 -3.44 -11.16
C LEU A 132 9.52 -4.69 -10.48
N ALA A 133 9.15 -4.96 -9.22
CA ALA A 133 9.56 -6.17 -8.52
C ALA A 133 9.01 -7.43 -9.20
N ALA A 134 7.72 -7.43 -9.58
CA ALA A 134 7.09 -8.52 -10.32
C ALA A 134 7.77 -8.78 -11.66
N ILE A 135 8.11 -7.73 -12.42
CA ILE A 135 8.85 -7.85 -13.68
C ILE A 135 10.24 -8.46 -13.45
N CYS A 136 10.96 -7.99 -12.43
CA CYS A 136 12.28 -8.54 -12.09
C CYS A 136 12.22 -10.03 -11.73
N LEU A 137 11.22 -10.43 -10.94
CA LEU A 137 10.97 -11.84 -10.58
C LEU A 137 10.62 -12.68 -11.82
N LEU A 138 9.73 -12.20 -12.69
CA LEU A 138 9.36 -12.89 -13.93
C LEU A 138 10.57 -13.13 -14.84
N ILE A 139 11.40 -12.10 -15.06
CA ILE A 139 12.61 -12.24 -15.87
C ILE A 139 13.60 -13.19 -15.19
N ALA A 140 13.78 -13.12 -13.86
CA ALA A 140 14.66 -14.05 -13.15
C ALA A 140 14.21 -15.51 -13.28
N ILE A 141 12.91 -15.78 -13.12
CA ILE A 141 12.29 -17.10 -13.31
C ILE A 141 12.53 -17.60 -14.74
N PHE A 142 12.30 -16.74 -15.73
CA PHE A 142 12.53 -17.07 -17.13
C PHE A 142 14.00 -17.44 -17.38
N VAL A 143 14.95 -16.69 -16.82
CA VAL A 143 16.38 -16.97 -16.95
C VAL A 143 16.77 -18.28 -16.23
N PHE A 144 16.21 -18.57 -15.05
CA PHE A 144 16.40 -19.87 -14.39
C PHE A 144 15.89 -21.03 -15.23
N TYR A 145 14.70 -20.87 -15.81
CA TYR A 145 14.13 -21.86 -16.70
C TYR A 145 15.04 -22.12 -17.90
N LEU A 146 15.50 -21.07 -18.57
CA LEU A 146 16.47 -21.18 -19.66
C LEU A 146 17.75 -21.90 -19.23
N LYS A 147 18.28 -21.62 -18.04
CA LYS A 147 19.48 -22.29 -17.51
C LYS A 147 19.26 -23.79 -17.25
N ILE A 148 18.04 -24.21 -16.91
CA ILE A 148 17.72 -25.63 -16.70
C ILE A 148 17.68 -26.39 -18.04
N ILE A 149 17.10 -25.78 -19.08
CA ILE A 149 16.89 -26.46 -20.38
C ILE A 149 18.08 -26.30 -21.34
N ALA A 150 18.81 -25.18 -21.26
CA ALA A 150 19.88 -24.87 -22.18
C ALA A 150 21.25 -25.09 -21.53
N SER A 151 22.11 -25.85 -22.21
CA SER A 151 23.54 -25.92 -21.88
C SER A 151 24.28 -24.92 -22.79
N PRO A 152 24.57 -23.69 -22.34
CA PRO A 152 25.28 -22.72 -23.17
C PRO A 152 26.65 -23.27 -23.54
N GLN A 153 26.94 -23.33 -24.85
CA GLN A 153 28.25 -23.78 -25.36
C GLN A 153 29.34 -22.70 -25.17
N ASN A 154 28.93 -21.43 -25.04
CA ASN A 154 29.82 -20.29 -24.89
C ASN A 154 29.98 -19.88 -23.42
N ALA A 155 31.23 -19.72 -22.97
CA ALA A 155 31.56 -19.34 -21.59
C ALA A 155 30.96 -17.98 -21.16
N ILE A 156 30.88 -17.02 -22.08
CA ILE A 156 30.27 -15.69 -21.82
C ILE A 156 28.76 -15.85 -21.57
N ALA A 157 28.07 -16.59 -22.44
CA ALA A 157 26.63 -16.85 -22.28
C ALA A 157 26.34 -17.60 -20.98
N ALA A 158 27.19 -18.57 -20.60
CA ALA A 158 27.10 -19.27 -19.33
C ALA A 158 27.20 -18.33 -18.12
N ARG A 159 28.15 -17.38 -18.13
CA ARG A 159 28.30 -16.39 -17.05
C ARG A 159 27.09 -15.44 -16.97
N ILE A 160 26.59 -14.94 -18.09
CA ILE A 160 25.41 -14.05 -18.12
C ILE A 160 24.20 -14.76 -17.50
N LEU A 161 23.93 -16.02 -17.87
CA LEU A 161 22.83 -16.81 -17.32
C LEU A 161 22.97 -17.11 -15.82
N ILE A 162 24.18 -16.96 -15.25
CA ILE A 162 24.43 -17.14 -13.81
C ILE A 162 24.17 -15.83 -13.04
N PHE A 163 24.74 -14.72 -13.50
CA PHE A 163 24.72 -13.46 -12.76
C PHE A 163 23.43 -12.65 -12.95
N THR A 164 22.81 -12.71 -14.13
CA THR A 164 21.56 -12.00 -14.41
C THR A 164 20.44 -12.30 -13.40
N PRO A 165 20.10 -13.58 -13.08
CA PRO A 165 19.05 -13.84 -12.10
C PRO A 165 19.44 -13.34 -10.70
N MET A 166 20.73 -13.36 -10.32
CA MET A 166 21.18 -12.79 -9.04
C MET A 166 20.90 -11.29 -8.96
N ILE A 167 21.27 -10.53 -10.00
CA ILE A 167 21.05 -9.08 -10.07
C ILE A 167 19.56 -8.76 -10.02
N LEU A 168 18.74 -9.49 -10.79
CA LEU A 168 17.30 -9.30 -10.82
C LEU A 168 16.62 -9.63 -9.48
N LEU A 169 17.05 -10.70 -8.81
CA LEU A 169 16.56 -11.05 -7.47
C LEU A 169 16.95 -9.99 -6.44
N SER A 170 18.18 -9.45 -6.49
CA SER A 170 18.60 -8.35 -5.61
C SER A 170 17.74 -7.10 -5.83
N LEU A 171 17.48 -6.74 -7.09
CA LEU A 171 16.64 -5.60 -7.41
C LEU A 171 15.20 -5.82 -6.93
N ALA A 172 14.63 -7.02 -7.15
CA ALA A 172 13.31 -7.38 -6.66
C ALA A 172 13.22 -7.28 -5.13
N LEU A 173 14.23 -7.75 -4.39
CA LEU A 173 14.30 -7.63 -2.93
C LEU A 173 14.27 -6.16 -2.49
N VAL A 174 15.12 -5.31 -3.06
CA VAL A 174 15.17 -3.87 -2.72
C VAL A 174 13.82 -3.20 -2.98
N LEU A 175 13.17 -3.51 -4.10
CA LEU A 175 11.86 -2.96 -4.45
C LEU A 175 10.76 -3.42 -3.50
N MET A 176 10.68 -4.71 -3.17
CA MET A 176 9.70 -5.24 -2.19
C MET A 176 9.93 -4.67 -0.78
N PHE A 177 11.18 -4.55 -0.33
CA PHE A 177 11.50 -3.88 0.93
C PHE A 177 11.06 -2.41 0.92
N THR A 178 11.29 -1.71 -0.19
CA THR A 178 10.84 -0.32 -0.34
C THR A 178 9.31 -0.23 -0.23
N THR A 179 8.57 -1.15 -0.84
CA THR A 179 7.10 -1.22 -0.70
C THR A 179 6.65 -1.36 0.76
N ILE A 180 7.28 -2.25 1.53
CA ILE A 180 6.98 -2.46 2.97
C ILE A 180 7.31 -1.21 3.80
N ILE A 181 8.45 -0.56 3.55
CA ILE A 181 8.83 0.68 4.25
C ILE A 181 7.81 1.78 3.95
N LEU A 182 7.45 1.95 2.68
CA LEU A 182 6.44 2.92 2.25
C LEU A 182 5.05 2.59 2.81
N LEU A 183 4.74 1.32 3.09
CA LEU A 183 3.48 0.92 3.73
C LEU A 183 3.36 1.50 5.13
N GLY A 184 4.46 1.48 5.90
CA GLY A 184 4.51 2.13 7.22
C GLY A 184 4.25 3.64 7.13
N ALA A 185 4.79 4.31 6.11
CA ALA A 185 4.55 5.72 5.87
C ALA A 185 3.11 6.00 5.36
N TYR A 186 2.55 5.11 4.55
CA TYR A 186 1.17 5.17 4.06
C TYR A 186 0.15 5.02 5.20
N LEU A 187 0.35 4.03 6.09
CA LEU A 187 -0.44 3.82 7.30
C LEU A 187 -0.57 5.10 8.12
N ARG A 188 0.56 5.80 8.32
CA ARG A 188 0.59 7.05 9.06
C ARG A 188 -0.16 8.18 8.37
N ARG A 189 -0.18 8.23 7.03
CA ARG A 189 -0.82 9.31 6.25
C ARG A 189 -2.33 9.10 6.07
N ASN A 190 -2.75 7.86 5.86
CA ASN A 190 -4.16 7.51 5.69
C ASN A 190 -4.98 7.68 6.98
N GLU A 191 -4.37 7.49 8.14
CA GLU A 191 -4.93 7.90 9.43
C GLU A 191 -5.25 9.41 9.51
N TYR A 192 -4.89 10.23 8.53
CA TYR A 192 -5.21 11.66 8.52
C TYR A 192 -6.16 12.04 7.38
N GLU A 193 -6.01 11.46 6.20
CA GLU A 193 -6.83 11.84 5.04
C GLU A 193 -8.29 11.34 5.12
N ASP A 194 -8.59 10.22 5.80
CA ASP A 194 -10.00 9.80 6.00
C ASP A 194 -10.72 10.67 7.07
N TYR A 195 -9.99 11.42 7.90
CA TYR A 195 -10.58 12.37 8.85
C TYR A 195 -10.97 13.69 8.18
N ASP A 196 -10.25 14.12 7.14
CA ASP A 196 -10.62 15.29 6.33
C ASP A 196 -12.00 15.15 5.68
N ILE A 197 -12.46 13.91 5.48
CA ILE A 197 -13.79 13.61 4.92
C ILE A 197 -14.90 13.73 5.98
N LYS A 198 -14.59 13.55 7.27
CA LYS A 198 -15.58 13.54 8.36
C LYS A 198 -15.56 14.79 9.24
N LEU A 199 -14.57 15.67 9.17
CA LEU A 199 -14.66 16.95 9.87
C LEU A 199 -15.84 17.77 9.31
N PRO A 200 -16.81 18.16 10.15
CA PRO A 200 -17.88 19.05 9.72
C PRO A 200 -17.27 20.36 9.20
N LYS A 201 -17.71 20.82 8.01
CA LYS A 201 -17.37 22.13 7.41
C LYS A 201 -17.45 23.26 8.45
N GLU A 202 -18.40 23.17 9.37
CA GLU A 202 -18.66 24.13 10.45
C GLU A 202 -17.53 24.29 11.48
N ILE A 203 -16.67 23.29 11.61
CA ILE A 203 -15.55 23.29 12.57
C ILE A 203 -14.26 23.77 11.88
N LEU A 204 -14.05 23.40 10.61
CA LEU A 204 -12.90 23.84 9.83
C LEU A 204 -12.98 25.34 9.47
N HIS A 205 -14.18 25.83 9.13
CA HIS A 205 -14.41 27.26 8.85
C HIS A 205 -14.25 28.19 10.07
N ARG A 206 -14.22 27.64 11.29
CA ARG A 206 -13.97 28.42 12.53
C ARG A 206 -12.49 28.63 12.81
N LEU A 207 -11.62 27.87 12.16
CA LEU A 207 -10.19 28.06 12.23
C LEU A 207 -9.75 28.90 11.02
N PRO A 208 -8.84 29.88 11.18
CA PRO A 208 -8.24 30.61 10.06
C PRO A 208 -7.22 29.73 9.30
N MET A 209 -7.52 28.44 9.14
CA MET A 209 -6.75 27.50 8.35
C MET A 209 -7.48 27.23 7.04
N GLN A 210 -6.76 27.30 5.93
CA GLN A 210 -7.28 26.81 4.67
C GLN A 210 -7.54 25.29 4.76
N PRO A 211 -8.74 24.83 4.32
CA PRO A 211 -9.15 23.43 4.37
C PRO A 211 -8.14 22.45 3.77
N GLU A 212 -7.42 22.82 2.70
CA GLU A 212 -6.53 21.86 2.01
C GLU A 212 -5.18 21.64 2.72
N SER A 213 -4.91 22.35 3.81
CA SER A 213 -3.67 22.17 4.58
C SER A 213 -3.86 21.51 5.93
N PHE A 214 -5.08 21.06 6.24
CA PHE A 214 -5.39 20.46 7.51
C PHE A 214 -4.79 19.05 7.62
N ASN A 215 -3.50 19.00 7.96
CA ASN A 215 -2.89 17.82 8.53
C ASN A 215 -2.81 18.01 10.05
N LEU A 216 -3.04 16.96 10.83
CA LEU A 216 -2.85 16.96 12.28
C LEU A 216 -1.50 17.54 12.72
N TYR A 217 -0.47 17.40 11.88
CA TYR A 217 0.83 18.07 12.06
C TYR A 217 0.72 19.59 12.01
N ARG A 218 0.07 20.16 10.98
CA ARG A 218 -0.16 21.62 10.89
C ARG A 218 -1.13 22.11 11.96
N LEU A 219 -2.15 21.33 12.30
CA LEU A 219 -3.03 21.64 13.43
C LEU A 219 -2.24 21.68 14.75
N LYS A 220 -1.32 20.73 14.96
CA LYS A 220 -0.43 20.70 16.13
C LYS A 220 0.55 21.87 16.13
N THR A 221 1.06 22.28 14.97
CA THR A 221 1.91 23.47 14.82
C THR A 221 1.13 24.74 15.14
N PHE A 222 -0.06 24.91 14.57
CA PHE A 222 -0.95 26.04 14.88
C PHE A 222 -1.34 26.08 16.35
N LEU A 223 -1.67 24.94 16.95
CA LEU A 223 -1.95 24.85 18.40
C LEU A 223 -0.78 25.32 19.27
N ARG A 224 0.46 25.22 18.76
CA ARG A 224 1.68 25.70 19.41
C ARG A 224 1.93 27.17 19.15
N THR A 225 1.62 27.67 17.95
CA THR A 225 1.94 29.04 17.51
C THR A 225 0.79 30.03 17.70
N GLN A 226 -0.42 29.56 18.01
CA GLN A 226 -1.60 30.43 18.12
C GLN A 226 -1.67 31.12 19.48
N GLU A 227 -1.59 32.45 19.45
CA GLU A 227 -1.64 33.30 20.65
C GLU A 227 -3.07 33.58 21.12
N ASP A 228 -4.06 33.61 20.22
CA ASP A 228 -5.46 33.82 20.59
C ASP A 228 -6.03 32.61 21.38
N PRO A 229 -6.40 32.81 22.66
CA PRO A 229 -6.86 31.73 23.55
C PRO A 229 -8.25 31.18 23.20
N SER A 230 -9.06 31.91 22.43
CA SER A 230 -10.39 31.47 21.97
C SER A 230 -10.25 30.51 20.78
N LEU A 231 -9.46 30.89 19.78
CA LEU A 231 -9.09 30.07 18.62
C LEU A 231 -8.31 28.82 19.04
N ARG A 232 -7.40 28.95 20.01
CA ARG A 232 -6.66 27.82 20.57
C ARG A 232 -7.60 26.81 21.26
N ARG A 233 -8.59 27.28 22.03
CA ARG A 233 -9.59 26.39 22.66
C ARG A 233 -10.46 25.66 21.63
N GLN A 234 -10.89 26.35 20.58
CA GLN A 234 -11.61 25.73 19.47
C GLN A 234 -10.73 24.69 18.78
N ALA A 235 -9.51 25.03 18.38
CA ALA A 235 -8.54 24.09 17.78
C ALA A 235 -8.28 22.86 18.67
N ILE A 236 -8.20 23.04 20.00
CA ILE A 236 -8.05 21.92 20.94
C ILE A 236 -9.30 21.03 20.94
N SER A 237 -10.52 21.60 20.87
CA SER A 237 -11.74 20.80 20.81
C SER A 237 -11.84 20.02 19.51
N VAL A 238 -11.44 20.62 18.37
CA VAL A 238 -11.31 19.95 17.07
C VAL A 238 -10.31 18.79 17.18
N PHE A 239 -9.11 19.08 17.68
CA PHE A 239 -8.04 18.10 17.86
C PHE A 239 -8.48 16.94 18.77
N LYS A 240 -9.16 17.23 19.88
CA LYS A 240 -9.71 16.23 20.79
C LYS A 240 -10.82 15.40 20.13
N SER A 241 -11.69 16.01 19.33
CA SER A 241 -12.75 15.30 18.59
C SER A 241 -12.14 14.30 17.61
N ILE A 242 -11.16 14.74 16.81
CA ILE A 242 -10.41 13.89 15.87
C ILE A 242 -9.70 12.76 16.62
N HIS A 243 -9.03 13.07 17.74
CA HIS A 243 -8.35 12.06 18.54
C HIS A 243 -9.28 11.09 19.26
N LYS A 244 -10.53 11.47 19.52
CA LYS A 244 -11.54 10.63 20.17
C LYS A 244 -12.22 9.67 19.18
N GLU A 245 -12.18 9.98 17.88
CA GLU A 245 -12.63 9.12 16.78
C GLU A 245 -11.53 8.20 16.23
N ARG A 246 -10.39 8.07 16.93
CA ARG A 246 -9.25 7.34 16.41
C ARG A 246 -9.65 5.94 15.90
N PHE A 247 -9.41 5.69 14.63
CA PHE A 247 -9.23 4.35 14.12
C PHE A 247 -7.92 3.77 14.66
N TYR A 248 -7.86 2.47 14.81
CA TYR A 248 -6.60 1.74 14.90
C TYR A 248 -6.34 1.12 13.53
N ALA A 249 -5.25 1.54 12.89
CA ALA A 249 -4.77 0.91 11.68
C ALA A 249 -3.90 -0.30 12.04
N ARG A 250 -4.17 -1.44 11.42
CA ARG A 250 -3.32 -2.62 11.50
C ARG A 250 -2.94 -3.11 10.12
N ILE A 251 -1.73 -3.67 10.05
CA ILE A 251 -1.29 -4.44 8.90
C ILE A 251 -2.14 -5.71 8.81
N ASP A 252 -2.55 -6.08 7.59
CA ASP A 252 -3.35 -7.27 7.33
C ASP A 252 -2.56 -8.29 6.49
N TRP A 253 -3.17 -9.44 6.18
CA TRP A 253 -2.50 -10.63 5.65
C TRP A 253 -1.68 -10.39 4.38
N SER A 254 -2.00 -9.36 3.57
CA SER A 254 -1.31 -9.11 2.30
C SER A 254 0.10 -8.57 2.48
N ALA A 255 0.37 -7.82 3.54
CA ALA A 255 1.74 -7.50 3.90
C ALA A 255 2.47 -8.75 4.41
N GLY A 256 1.76 -9.68 5.07
CA GLY A 256 2.29 -11.00 5.41
C GLY A 256 2.68 -11.81 4.17
N ALA A 257 1.85 -11.79 3.13
CA ALA A 257 2.16 -12.42 1.84
C ALA A 257 3.39 -11.78 1.17
N GLU A 258 3.52 -10.45 1.20
CA GLU A 258 4.71 -9.75 0.69
C GLU A 258 5.97 -10.13 1.50
N ILE A 259 5.88 -10.25 2.83
CA ILE A 259 7.00 -10.71 3.68
C ILE A 259 7.41 -12.14 3.31
N ILE A 260 6.44 -13.03 3.09
CA ILE A 260 6.71 -14.40 2.62
C ILE A 260 7.41 -14.35 1.25
N ALA A 261 6.94 -13.52 0.32
CA ALA A 261 7.59 -13.34 -0.98
C ALA A 261 9.05 -12.86 -0.85
N ILE A 262 9.33 -11.93 0.07
CA ILE A 262 10.69 -11.46 0.37
C ILE A 262 11.56 -12.61 0.89
N ILE A 263 11.08 -13.39 1.86
CA ILE A 263 11.83 -14.53 2.42
C ILE A 263 12.13 -15.56 1.34
N LEU A 264 11.15 -15.93 0.52
CA LEU A 264 11.32 -16.89 -0.56
C LEU A 264 12.31 -16.37 -1.62
N THR A 265 12.22 -15.09 -1.99
CA THR A 265 13.15 -14.44 -2.93
C THR A 265 14.58 -14.44 -2.37
N PHE A 266 14.74 -14.19 -1.07
CA PHE A 266 16.03 -14.22 -0.40
C PHE A 266 16.63 -15.63 -0.38
N ILE A 267 15.82 -16.66 -0.10
CA ILE A 267 16.25 -18.06 -0.18
C ILE A 267 16.70 -18.40 -1.61
N THR A 268 15.90 -18.06 -2.63
CA THR A 268 16.29 -18.22 -4.04
C THR A 268 17.60 -17.52 -4.34
N HIS A 269 17.80 -16.30 -3.81
CA HIS A 269 19.03 -15.55 -4.00
C HIS A 269 20.25 -16.27 -3.40
N ILE A 270 20.16 -16.78 -2.17
CA ILE A 270 21.23 -17.58 -1.53
C ILE A 270 21.55 -18.82 -2.35
N LEU A 271 20.55 -19.57 -2.81
CA LEU A 271 20.75 -20.76 -3.64
C LEU A 271 21.45 -20.41 -4.96
N SER A 272 21.13 -19.26 -5.53
CA SER A 272 21.73 -18.76 -6.77
C SER A 272 23.20 -18.38 -6.58
N VAL A 273 23.53 -17.72 -5.47
CA VAL A 273 24.92 -17.42 -5.07
C VAL A 273 25.71 -18.71 -4.90
N PHE A 274 25.16 -19.70 -4.19
CA PHE A 274 25.84 -20.98 -3.98
C PHE A 274 26.12 -21.72 -5.29
N LEU A 275 25.16 -21.71 -6.22
CA LEU A 275 25.34 -22.25 -7.57
C LEU A 275 26.43 -21.51 -8.35
N ALA A 276 26.47 -20.18 -8.26
CA ALA A 276 27.49 -19.38 -8.93
C ALA A 276 28.90 -19.71 -8.42
N LEU A 277 29.09 -19.78 -7.09
CA LEU A 277 30.37 -20.10 -6.45
C LEU A 277 30.87 -21.49 -6.86
N LYS A 278 29.97 -22.48 -6.92
CA LYS A 278 30.28 -23.86 -7.36
C LYS A 278 30.72 -23.98 -8.82
N GLN A 279 30.45 -22.98 -9.66
CA GLN A 279 30.86 -22.98 -11.08
C GLN A 279 32.17 -22.21 -11.33
N VAL A 280 32.67 -21.49 -10.34
CA VAL A 280 33.96 -20.77 -10.40
C VAL A 280 35.12 -21.63 -9.86
N GLN A 281 34.81 -22.63 -9.01
CA GLN A 281 35.74 -23.64 -8.50
C GLN A 281 35.85 -24.82 -9.47
#